data_AF-A0A0S6UE84-F1
#
_entry.id   AF-A0A0S6UE84-F1
#
_cell.length_a   1.000
_cell.length_b   1.000
_cell.length_c   1.000
_cell.angle_alpha   90.00
_cell.angle_beta   90.00
_cell.angle_gamma   90.00
#
_symmetry.space_group_name_H-M   'P 1'
#
loop_
_entity.id
_entity.type
_entity.pdbx_description
1 polymer ?
#
loop_
_entity_poly.entity_id
_entity_poly.type
_entity_poly.pdbx_seq_one_letter_code
_entity_poly.pdbx_strand_id
1 'polypeptide(L)' 'MRKNNIRVDRAILFGSYASGKARKDSDIDVAIISPDLGRDRIEEMVFLKKMAEQVDYDLYKMI' A
#
# COMPACT_ATOMS: atom_id res chain seq x y z
N MET A 1 -6.25 -6.42 -0.19
CA MET A 1 -7.16 -6.22 -1.33
C MET A 1 -7.98 -7.46 -1.67
N ARG A 2 -7.38 -8.57 -2.17
CA ARG A 2 -8.12 -9.81 -2.51
C ARG A 2 -8.96 -10.39 -1.37
N LYS A 3 -8.41 -10.46 -0.15
CA LYS A 3 -9.15 -10.93 1.04
C LYS A 3 -10.37 -10.08 1.41
N ASN A 4 -10.37 -8.81 1.00
CA ASN A 4 -11.45 -7.85 1.24
C ASN A 4 -12.28 -7.60 -0.03
N ASN A 5 -12.09 -8.43 -1.07
CA ASN A 5 -12.78 -8.35 -2.35
C ASN A 5 -12.72 -6.98 -3.06
N ILE A 6 -11.64 -6.22 -2.85
CA ILE A 6 -11.39 -4.95 -3.54
C ILE A 6 -10.61 -5.20 -4.81
N ARG A 7 -11.15 -4.75 -5.94
CA ARG A 7 -10.50 -4.79 -7.24
C ARG A 7 -9.37 -3.78 -7.28
N VAL A 8 -8.22 -4.19 -7.81
CA VAL A 8 -7.08 -3.30 -8.02
C VAL A 8 -6.83 -3.24 -9.52
N ASP A 9 -7.03 -2.06 -10.10
CA ASP A 9 -6.73 -1.83 -11.51
C ASP A 9 -5.25 -1.55 -11.70
N ARG A 10 -4.67 -0.71 -10.81
CA ARG A 10 -3.24 -0.40 -10.78
C ARG A 10 -2.73 -0.22 -9.36
N ALA A 11 -1.49 -0.62 -9.14
CA ALA A 11 -0.71 -0.24 -7.97
C ALA A 11 0.54 0.51 -8.45
N ILE A 12 0.82 1.68 -7.88
CA ILE A 12 1.94 2.54 -8.28
C ILE A 12 2.83 2.72 -7.06
N LEU A 13 4.09 2.30 -7.19
CA LEU A 13 5.11 2.47 -6.15
C LEU A 13 5.72 3.87 -6.22
N PHE A 14 5.89 4.51 -5.07
CA PHE A 14 6.52 5.82 -4.93
C PHE A 14 7.77 5.77 -4.07
N GLY A 15 8.43 6.93 -3.95
CA GLY A 15 9.49 7.15 -2.98
C GLY A 15 10.84 6.56 -3.36
N SER A 16 11.66 6.32 -2.34
CA SER A 16 13.03 5.86 -2.49
C SER A 16 13.11 4.44 -3.08
N TYR A 17 12.11 3.58 -2.80
CA TYR A 17 12.00 2.27 -3.42
C TYR A 17 11.74 2.36 -4.93
N ALA A 18 10.85 3.24 -5.39
CA ALA A 18 10.61 3.45 -6.81
C ALA A 18 11.85 3.94 -7.58
N SER A 19 12.71 4.72 -6.91
CA SER A 19 13.94 5.29 -7.50
C SER A 19 15.21 4.47 -7.26
N GLY A 20 15.11 3.31 -6.60
CA GLY A 20 16.26 2.44 -6.29
C GLY A 20 17.23 3.01 -5.25
N LYS A 21 16.80 4.00 -4.46
CA LYS A 21 17.61 4.69 -3.44
C LYS A 21 17.11 4.43 -2.02
N ALA A 22 16.35 3.36 -1.82
CA ALA A 22 15.84 2.97 -0.52
C ALA A 22 16.96 2.64 0.45
N ARG A 23 16.76 3.03 1.71
CA ARG A 23 17.60 2.69 2.86
C ARG A 23 16.81 1.81 3.82
N LYS A 24 17.48 1.24 4.82
CA LYS A 24 16.87 0.33 5.80
C LYS A 24 15.65 0.92 6.52
N ASP A 25 15.63 2.23 6.70
CA ASP A 25 14.58 3.00 7.36
C ASP A 25 13.60 3.67 6.38
N SER A 26 13.68 3.35 5.08
CA SER A 26 12.76 3.91 4.10
C SER A 26 11.37 3.29 4.21
N ASP A 27 10.37 4.16 4.22
CA ASP A 27 8.97 3.76 4.04
C ASP A 27 8.69 3.26 2.61
N ILE A 28 7.59 2.52 2.47
CA ILE A 28 7.06 2.05 1.18
C ILE A 28 5.71 2.71 0.94
N ASP A 29 5.66 3.61 -0.03
CA ASP A 29 4.44 4.30 -0.42
C ASP A 29 3.86 3.68 -1.70
N VAL A 30 2.57 3.33 -1.67
CA VAL A 30 1.86 2.79 -2.83
C VAL A 30 0.52 3.50 -3.00
N ALA A 31 0.25 3.98 -4.22
CA ALA A 31 -1.11 4.39 -4.60
C ALA A 31 -1.85 3.21 -5.24
N ILE A 32 -3.08 2.98 -4.81
CA ILE A 32 -3.97 1.96 -5.35
C ILE A 32 -5.06 2.67 -6.17
N ILE A 33 -5.13 2.35 -7.46
CA ILE A 33 -6.23 2.75 -8.33
C ILE A 33 -7.22 1.61 -8.38
N SER A 34 -8.45 1.90 -7.98
CA SER A 34 -9.52 0.91 -7.87
C SER A 34 -10.85 1.55 -8.28
N PRO A 35 -11.70 0.82 -9.03
CA PRO A 35 -13.07 1.24 -9.29
C PRO A 35 -13.98 1.08 -8.06
N ASP A 36 -13.49 0.44 -6.99
CA ASP A 36 -14.21 0.21 -5.73
C ASP A 36 -13.90 1.27 -4.66
N LEU A 37 -13.01 2.22 -4.95
CA LEU A 37 -12.59 3.29 -4.03
C LEU A 37 -12.94 4.67 -4.62
N GLY A 38 -12.96 5.70 -3.77
CA GLY A 38 -13.21 7.09 -4.12
C GLY A 38 -14.61 7.60 -3.78
N ARG A 39 -15.39 6.86 -2.99
CA ARG A 39 -16.77 7.24 -2.62
C ARG A 39 -16.82 7.95 -1.27
N ASP A 40 -16.18 7.37 -0.26
CA ASP A 40 -16.01 7.98 1.06
C ASP A 40 -14.53 8.01 1.42
N ARG A 41 -13.92 9.18 1.22
CA ARG A 41 -12.48 9.34 1.43
C ARG A 41 -12.07 9.03 2.86
N ILE A 42 -12.86 9.42 3.87
CA ILE A 42 -12.44 9.26 5.27
C ILE A 42 -12.53 7.80 5.67
N GLU A 43 -13.66 7.16 5.41
CA GLU A 43 -13.87 5.76 5.77
C GLU A 43 -12.90 4.84 5.02
N GLU A 44 -12.70 5.08 3.72
CA GLU A 44 -11.78 4.31 2.90
C GLU A 44 -10.32 4.52 3.32
N MET A 45 -9.91 5.74 3.72
CA MET A 45 -8.57 5.97 4.27
C MET A 45 -8.33 5.17 5.56
N VAL A 46 -9.31 5.16 6.48
CA VAL A 46 -9.21 4.39 7.73
C VAL A 46 -9.13 2.90 7.42
N PHE A 47 -9.95 2.41 6.51
CA PHE A 47 -9.95 1.01 6.09
C PHE A 47 -8.60 0.61 5.43
N LEU A 48 -8.07 1.44 4.52
CA LEU A 48 -6.76 1.22 3.89
C LEU A 48 -5.63 1.21 4.93
N LYS A 49 -5.66 2.12 5.90
CA LYS A 49 -4.67 2.18 6.99
C LYS A 49 -4.70 0.90 7.84
N LYS A 50 -5.88 0.45 8.27
CA LYS A 50 -6.02 -0.80 9.04
C LYS A 50 -5.55 -2.03 8.29
N MET A 51 -5.73 -2.08 6.98
CA MET A 51 -5.16 -3.15 6.16
C MET A 51 -3.65 -3.05 6.08
N ALA A 52 -3.11 -1.84 5.91
CA ALA A 52 -1.68 -1.62 5.86
C ALA A 52 -1.02 -2.11 7.17
N GLU A 53 -1.58 -1.82 8.34
CA GLU A 53 -1.04 -2.25 9.63
C GLU A 53 -0.94 -3.79 9.81
N GLN A 54 -1.67 -4.58 9.02
CA GLN A 54 -1.63 -6.04 9.08
C GLN A 54 -0.53 -6.69 8.23
N VAL A 55 0.17 -5.90 7.42
CA VAL A 55 1.25 -6.38 6.56
C VAL A 55 2.56 -6.27 7.31
N ASP A 56 3.36 -7.34 7.31
CA ASP A 56 4.75 -7.26 7.75
C ASP A 56 5.56 -6.57 6.64
N TYR A 57 6.15 -5.42 6.94
CA TYR A 57 6.96 -4.63 6.02
C TYR A 57 8.46 -4.85 6.22
N ASP A 58 8.87 -5.76 7.13
CA ASP A 58 10.27 -6.08 7.36
C ASP A 58 10.83 -6.93 6.21
N LEU A 59 11.28 -6.23 5.16
CA LEU A 59 11.88 -6.82 3.97
C LEU A 59 13.19 -7.57 4.24
N TYR A 60 13.84 -7.34 5.39
CA TYR A 60 15.10 -8.01 5.73
C TYR A 60 14.93 -9.43 6.27
N LYS A 61 13.70 -9.87 6.58
CA LYS A 61 13.43 -11.26 7.01
C LYS A 61 13.33 -12.26 5.85
N MET A 62 13.31 -11.79 4.61
CA MET A 62 13.16 -12.62 3.40
C MET A 62 14.47 -12.92 2.67
N ILE A 63 15.60 -12.44 3.18
CA ILE A 63 16.99 -12.70 2.72
C ILE A 63 17.81 -13.26 3.87
#